data_AF-A0A955WMZ6-F1
#
_entry.id   AF-A0A955WMZ6-F1
#
_cell.length_a   1.000
_cell.length_b   1.000
_cell.length_c   1.000
_cell.angle_alpha   90.00
_cell.angle_beta   90.00
_cell.angle_gamma   90.00
#
_symmetry.space_group_name_H-M   'P 1'
#
loop_
_entity.id
_entity.type
_entity.pdbx_description
1 polymer ?
#
loop_
_entity_poly.entity_id
_entity_poly.type
_entity_poly.pdbx_seq_one_letter_code
_entity_poly.pdbx_strand_id
1 'polypeptide(L)'
;PVDRDGDGVPDRDDGCPDAPDPDQADADRDGVGDVCDNCPAAANADQRDTDGDGVGDACLDPAQADRDGDGIGDAFDRCPDVPDPMQVDVDGDGVGDVCDNCPAAANAQQADADGDGIGDVCEEGADGRPLDSDGDGIPDVLDPCPLIPAPPGGHVDTDGDGWGDLCDNCPAVANADQRDGDGDRVGDACSGGAPGDADEDGVADNRDNCPMLANPDQADQDGDRVGDACDLCPAVADAAQRDADGDGIGAACDPDAAPLDTDGDGVSDSRDRCQSVVNPDHAHGACDRVGDVCDNCPARWNASQADADPDGTGDACSAVPVDRDGDGVPDRDDGCPDAPDPDQA
;
A
#
# COMPACT_ATOMS: atom_id res chain seq x y z
N PRO A 1 -33.35 -19.72 -51.84
CA PRO A 1 -33.38 -18.72 -50.75
C PRO A 1 -32.62 -19.33 -49.57
N VAL A 2 -31.88 -18.53 -48.82
CA VAL A 2 -31.31 -19.00 -47.54
C VAL A 2 -32.47 -19.05 -46.53
N ASP A 3 -32.45 -20.08 -45.71
CA ASP A 3 -33.38 -20.40 -44.62
C ASP A 3 -32.47 -21.05 -43.58
N ARG A 4 -32.03 -20.26 -42.61
CA ARG A 4 -30.95 -20.61 -41.68
C ARG A 4 -31.41 -21.55 -40.57
N ASP A 5 -32.63 -21.40 -40.10
CA ASP A 5 -33.18 -22.13 -38.96
C ASP A 5 -34.07 -23.33 -39.38
N GLY A 6 -34.44 -23.41 -40.66
CA GLY A 6 -35.12 -24.55 -41.27
C GLY A 6 -36.63 -24.57 -41.01
N ASP A 7 -37.25 -23.44 -40.72
CA ASP A 7 -38.66 -23.32 -40.36
C ASP A 7 -39.60 -23.24 -41.59
N GLY A 8 -39.03 -23.01 -42.78
CA GLY A 8 -39.72 -22.91 -44.06
C GLY A 8 -39.94 -21.48 -44.58
N VAL A 9 -39.45 -20.46 -43.87
CA VAL A 9 -39.48 -19.04 -44.24
C VAL A 9 -38.06 -18.60 -44.66
N PRO A 10 -37.88 -17.92 -45.80
CA PRO A 10 -36.55 -17.43 -46.19
C PRO A 10 -36.06 -16.26 -45.32
N ASP A 11 -34.77 -16.22 -44.94
CA ASP A 11 -34.14 -15.19 -44.08
C ASP A 11 -34.49 -13.71 -44.38
N ARG A 12 -34.83 -13.39 -45.64
CA ARG A 12 -35.16 -12.01 -46.08
C ARG A 12 -36.61 -11.61 -45.78
N ASP A 13 -37.45 -12.60 -45.51
CA ASP A 13 -38.88 -12.51 -45.29
C ASP A 13 -39.20 -13.06 -43.86
N ASP A 14 -38.17 -13.30 -43.04
CA ASP A 14 -38.20 -13.96 -41.74
C ASP A 14 -37.83 -12.98 -40.62
N GLY A 15 -38.73 -12.80 -39.65
CA GLY A 15 -38.56 -11.94 -38.49
C GLY A 15 -37.58 -12.50 -37.45
N CYS A 16 -37.29 -13.81 -37.49
CA CYS A 16 -36.35 -14.49 -36.61
C CYS A 16 -35.38 -15.40 -37.38
N PRO A 17 -34.44 -14.85 -38.18
CA PRO A 17 -33.60 -15.62 -39.10
C PRO A 17 -32.70 -16.72 -38.49
N ASP A 18 -32.65 -16.84 -37.17
CA ASP A 18 -31.85 -17.80 -36.42
C ASP A 18 -32.69 -18.62 -35.42
N ALA A 19 -34.02 -18.44 -35.37
CA ALA A 19 -34.91 -19.10 -34.42
C ALA A 19 -36.25 -19.51 -35.08
N PRO A 20 -36.56 -20.82 -35.18
CA PRO A 20 -37.70 -21.29 -35.97
C PRO A 20 -39.05 -20.71 -35.54
N ASP A 21 -39.68 -19.99 -36.46
CA ASP A 21 -41.01 -19.38 -36.35
C ASP A 21 -41.81 -19.54 -37.68
N PRO A 22 -42.39 -20.72 -37.94
CA PRO A 22 -43.12 -20.95 -39.18
C PRO A 22 -44.40 -20.09 -39.35
N ASP A 23 -44.94 -19.52 -38.26
CA ASP A 23 -46.14 -18.68 -38.29
C ASP A 23 -45.86 -17.18 -38.38
N GLN A 24 -44.60 -16.78 -38.20
CA GLN A 24 -44.10 -15.40 -38.33
C GLN A 24 -44.96 -14.44 -37.52
N ALA A 25 -45.15 -14.80 -36.25
CA ALA A 25 -45.91 -13.99 -35.31
C ALA A 25 -45.09 -12.74 -34.94
N ASP A 26 -45.73 -11.59 -35.04
CA ASP A 26 -45.12 -10.28 -34.76
C ASP A 26 -46.24 -9.38 -34.25
N ALA A 27 -46.41 -9.39 -32.92
CA ALA A 27 -47.56 -8.84 -32.25
C ALA A 27 -47.56 -7.29 -32.24
N ASP A 28 -46.38 -6.67 -32.22
CA ASP A 28 -46.23 -5.21 -32.17
C ASP A 28 -45.79 -4.56 -33.49
N ARG A 29 -45.36 -5.36 -34.47
CA ARG A 29 -45.03 -4.99 -35.85
C ARG A 29 -43.78 -4.16 -36.00
N ASP A 30 -42.74 -4.47 -35.24
CA ASP A 30 -41.46 -3.80 -35.34
C ASP A 30 -40.48 -4.48 -36.33
N GLY A 31 -40.80 -5.71 -36.76
CA GLY A 31 -40.01 -6.50 -37.70
C GLY A 31 -39.15 -7.59 -37.09
N VAL A 32 -39.19 -7.77 -35.76
CA VAL A 32 -38.63 -8.92 -35.03
C VAL A 32 -39.79 -9.85 -34.65
N GLY A 33 -39.63 -11.17 -34.84
CA GLY A 33 -40.71 -12.12 -34.54
C GLY A 33 -40.85 -12.40 -33.04
N ASP A 34 -42.07 -12.67 -32.57
CA ASP A 34 -42.42 -12.89 -31.14
C ASP A 34 -41.53 -13.97 -30.46
N VAL A 35 -40.97 -14.91 -31.24
CA VAL A 35 -40.11 -16.00 -30.74
C VAL A 35 -38.71 -15.50 -30.36
N CYS A 36 -38.19 -14.49 -31.04
CA CYS A 36 -36.88 -13.89 -30.82
C CYS A 36 -36.95 -12.44 -30.31
N ASP A 37 -38.17 -11.95 -30.07
CA ASP A 37 -38.41 -10.63 -29.52
C ASP A 37 -38.26 -10.61 -27.99
N ASN A 38 -37.39 -9.74 -27.46
CA ASN A 38 -37.26 -9.51 -26.03
C ASN A 38 -38.36 -8.59 -25.47
N CYS A 39 -39.22 -8.03 -26.34
CA CYS A 39 -40.40 -7.26 -25.99
C CYS A 39 -41.62 -7.55 -26.90
N PRO A 40 -42.23 -8.75 -26.86
CA PRO A 40 -43.30 -9.19 -27.79
C PRO A 40 -44.60 -8.36 -27.83
N ALA A 41 -44.69 -7.26 -27.08
CA ALA A 41 -45.83 -6.36 -27.07
C ALA A 41 -45.45 -4.88 -27.18
N ALA A 42 -44.16 -4.55 -27.32
CA ALA A 42 -43.67 -3.19 -27.35
C ALA A 42 -42.51 -3.01 -28.34
N ALA A 43 -42.85 -2.44 -29.51
CA ALA A 43 -41.96 -2.31 -30.65
C ALA A 43 -40.57 -1.73 -30.30
N ASN A 44 -39.52 -2.50 -30.58
CA ASN A 44 -38.14 -2.20 -30.25
C ASN A 44 -37.12 -2.87 -31.19
N ALA A 45 -37.31 -2.77 -32.51
CA ALA A 45 -36.50 -3.39 -33.56
C ALA A 45 -34.95 -3.36 -33.43
N ASP A 46 -34.36 -2.56 -32.54
CA ASP A 46 -32.94 -2.62 -32.18
C ASP A 46 -32.61 -3.68 -31.10
N GLN A 47 -33.62 -4.36 -30.54
CA GLN A 47 -33.57 -5.36 -29.46
C GLN A 47 -32.68 -4.94 -28.30
N ARG A 48 -32.65 -3.64 -27.97
CA ARG A 48 -31.79 -3.15 -26.90
C ARG A 48 -32.21 -3.76 -25.56
N ASP A 49 -31.23 -4.33 -24.88
CA ASP A 49 -31.29 -4.94 -23.57
C ASP A 49 -30.01 -4.51 -22.84
N THR A 50 -30.12 -3.46 -22.02
CA THR A 50 -28.96 -2.81 -21.41
C THR A 50 -28.37 -3.63 -20.26
N ASP A 51 -29.19 -4.39 -19.53
CA ASP A 51 -28.78 -5.20 -18.36
C ASP A 51 -28.53 -6.68 -18.71
N GLY A 52 -28.97 -7.14 -19.88
CA GLY A 52 -28.71 -8.48 -20.40
C GLY A 52 -29.59 -9.57 -19.79
N ASP A 53 -30.73 -9.22 -19.20
CA ASP A 53 -31.62 -10.17 -18.52
C ASP A 53 -32.58 -10.92 -19.48
N GLY A 54 -32.61 -10.52 -20.76
CA GLY A 54 -33.43 -11.10 -21.81
C GLY A 54 -34.80 -10.43 -22.00
N VAL A 55 -35.10 -9.36 -21.27
CA VAL A 55 -36.25 -8.47 -21.45
C VAL A 55 -35.74 -7.13 -22.00
N GLY A 56 -36.35 -6.62 -23.08
CA GLY A 56 -35.85 -5.40 -23.70
C GLY A 56 -36.20 -4.11 -22.95
N ASP A 57 -35.37 -3.08 -23.13
CA ASP A 57 -35.53 -1.73 -22.55
C ASP A 57 -36.89 -1.07 -22.88
N ALA A 58 -37.58 -1.54 -23.93
CA ALA A 58 -38.83 -0.95 -24.40
C ALA A 58 -40.08 -1.46 -23.67
N CYS A 59 -39.99 -2.62 -23.00
CA CYS A 59 -41.13 -3.28 -22.36
C CYS A 59 -40.94 -3.47 -20.85
N LEU A 60 -40.01 -2.73 -20.22
CA LEU A 60 -39.77 -2.65 -18.77
C LEU A 60 -41.07 -2.93 -17.98
N ASP A 61 -41.20 -4.16 -17.49
CA ASP A 61 -42.31 -4.59 -16.63
C ASP A 61 -42.17 -3.87 -15.28
N PRO A 62 -43.25 -3.59 -14.51
CA PRO A 62 -43.13 -3.22 -13.10
C PRO A 62 -42.24 -4.13 -12.21
N ALA A 63 -41.87 -5.34 -12.66
CA ALA A 63 -40.82 -6.17 -12.05
C ALA A 63 -39.38 -5.68 -12.30
N GLN A 64 -39.19 -4.74 -13.23
CA GLN A 64 -37.98 -3.97 -13.53
C GLN A 64 -38.22 -2.48 -13.24
N ALA A 65 -38.97 -2.17 -12.17
CA ALA A 65 -38.85 -0.84 -11.59
C ALA A 65 -37.36 -0.63 -11.31
N ASP A 66 -36.79 0.47 -11.79
CA ASP A 66 -35.43 0.89 -11.50
C ASP A 66 -35.61 2.21 -10.74
N ARG A 67 -35.75 2.09 -9.41
CA ARG A 67 -36.18 3.21 -8.57
C ARG A 67 -35.15 4.31 -8.49
N ASP A 68 -33.88 3.98 -8.62
CA ASP A 68 -32.77 4.90 -8.44
C ASP A 68 -32.09 5.30 -9.77
N GLY A 69 -32.39 4.58 -10.85
CA GLY A 69 -32.00 4.92 -12.21
C GLY A 69 -30.58 4.50 -12.57
N ASP A 70 -30.05 3.46 -11.93
CA ASP A 70 -28.69 2.98 -12.12
C ASP A 70 -28.54 1.99 -13.30
N GLY A 71 -29.67 1.57 -13.87
CA GLY A 71 -29.74 0.64 -14.99
C GLY A 71 -29.94 -0.82 -14.59
N ILE A 72 -30.18 -1.11 -13.31
CA ILE A 72 -30.46 -2.44 -12.78
C ILE A 72 -31.87 -2.44 -12.17
N GLY A 73 -32.71 -3.38 -12.58
CA GLY A 73 -34.07 -3.46 -12.02
C GLY A 73 -34.05 -3.81 -10.53
N ASP A 74 -34.92 -3.19 -9.72
CA ASP A 74 -35.15 -3.36 -8.28
C ASP A 74 -35.17 -4.82 -7.79
N ALA A 75 -35.55 -5.77 -8.65
CA ALA A 75 -35.60 -7.20 -8.32
C ALA A 75 -34.22 -7.88 -8.31
N PHE A 76 -33.25 -7.28 -9.01
CA PHE A 76 -31.87 -7.73 -9.15
C PHE A 76 -30.87 -6.76 -8.53
N ASP A 77 -31.32 -5.55 -8.23
CA ASP A 77 -30.56 -4.53 -7.53
C ASP A 77 -30.49 -4.85 -6.03
N ARG A 78 -29.26 -4.95 -5.51
CA ARG A 78 -28.99 -5.15 -4.09
C ARG A 78 -29.13 -3.87 -3.28
N CYS A 79 -29.17 -2.71 -3.94
CA CYS A 79 -29.41 -1.41 -3.37
C CYS A 79 -30.54 -0.64 -4.07
N PRO A 80 -31.81 -1.11 -4.04
CA PRO A 80 -32.94 -0.58 -4.83
C PRO A 80 -33.34 0.90 -4.64
N ASP A 81 -32.60 1.65 -3.85
CA ASP A 81 -32.85 3.06 -3.55
C ASP A 81 -31.55 3.89 -3.64
N VAL A 82 -30.40 3.30 -4.02
CA VAL A 82 -29.07 3.92 -4.06
C VAL A 82 -28.31 3.44 -5.31
N PRO A 83 -28.06 4.31 -6.31
CA PRO A 83 -27.47 3.88 -7.58
C PRO A 83 -26.11 3.20 -7.43
N ASP A 84 -26.01 1.94 -7.85
CA ASP A 84 -24.76 1.16 -7.93
C ASP A 84 -24.77 0.19 -9.13
N PRO A 85 -24.35 0.66 -10.33
CA PRO A 85 -24.25 -0.17 -11.51
C PRO A 85 -23.23 -1.33 -11.40
N MET A 86 -22.35 -1.31 -10.40
CA MET A 86 -21.30 -2.34 -10.23
C MET A 86 -21.76 -3.47 -9.32
N GLN A 87 -22.77 -3.26 -8.49
CA GLN A 87 -23.41 -4.26 -7.61
C GLN A 87 -22.38 -5.03 -6.79
N VAL A 88 -21.45 -4.31 -6.18
CA VAL A 88 -20.43 -4.91 -5.32
C VAL A 88 -21.11 -5.37 -4.03
N ASP A 89 -20.77 -6.59 -3.60
CA ASP A 89 -21.35 -7.27 -2.44
C ASP A 89 -20.28 -8.22 -1.90
N VAL A 90 -19.40 -7.67 -1.05
CA VAL A 90 -18.16 -8.34 -0.64
C VAL A 90 -18.42 -9.56 0.24
N ASP A 91 -19.43 -9.50 1.11
CA ASP A 91 -19.72 -10.57 2.07
C ASP A 91 -20.81 -11.56 1.59
N GLY A 92 -21.53 -11.23 0.52
CA GLY A 92 -22.50 -12.09 -0.15
C GLY A 92 -23.81 -12.24 0.60
N ASP A 93 -24.21 -11.26 1.40
CA ASP A 93 -25.45 -11.32 2.18
C ASP A 93 -26.70 -10.88 1.40
N GLY A 94 -26.51 -10.25 0.24
CA GLY A 94 -27.56 -9.77 -0.66
C GLY A 94 -27.92 -8.29 -0.53
N VAL A 95 -27.20 -7.51 0.29
CA VAL A 95 -27.21 -6.05 0.33
C VAL A 95 -25.91 -5.57 -0.32
N GLY A 96 -25.98 -4.54 -1.17
CA GLY A 96 -24.78 -4.06 -1.87
C GLY A 96 -23.93 -3.15 -1.00
N ASP A 97 -22.62 -3.15 -1.19
CA ASP A 97 -21.65 -2.41 -0.35
C ASP A 97 -22.01 -0.91 -0.21
N VAL A 98 -22.63 -0.30 -1.23
CA VAL A 98 -23.01 1.13 -1.21
C VAL A 98 -24.17 1.45 -0.26
N CYS A 99 -24.96 0.44 0.12
CA CYS A 99 -26.12 0.56 1.00
C CYS A 99 -26.09 -0.40 2.19
N ASP A 100 -24.98 -1.12 2.36
CA ASP A 100 -24.73 -2.02 3.47
C ASP A 100 -24.10 -1.26 4.66
N ASN A 101 -24.75 -1.31 5.82
CA ASN A 101 -24.25 -0.74 7.06
C ASN A 101 -23.16 -1.60 7.75
N CYS A 102 -22.80 -2.75 7.17
CA CYS A 102 -21.67 -3.60 7.52
C CYS A 102 -21.03 -4.28 6.28
N PRO A 103 -20.37 -3.55 5.35
CA PRO A 103 -19.93 -4.06 4.03
C PRO A 103 -19.01 -5.30 4.02
N ALA A 104 -18.44 -5.67 5.17
CA ALA A 104 -17.55 -6.81 5.32
C ALA A 104 -18.12 -7.92 6.23
N ALA A 105 -19.35 -7.78 6.72
CA ALA A 105 -19.94 -8.67 7.70
C ALA A 105 -21.44 -8.92 7.48
N ALA A 106 -21.72 -10.07 6.86
CA ALA A 106 -23.05 -10.45 6.40
C ALA A 106 -24.16 -10.25 7.45
N ASN A 107 -25.09 -9.35 7.14
CA ASN A 107 -26.13 -8.87 8.02
C ASN A 107 -27.42 -8.42 7.29
N ALA A 108 -27.87 -9.13 6.26
CA ALA A 108 -28.99 -8.82 5.33
C ALA A 108 -30.31 -8.24 5.88
N GLN A 109 -30.51 -8.19 7.21
CA GLN A 109 -31.60 -7.47 7.85
C GLN A 109 -31.26 -6.00 8.16
N GLN A 110 -30.00 -5.59 7.98
CA GLN A 110 -29.49 -4.23 8.18
C GLN A 110 -29.95 -3.64 9.52
N ALA A 111 -29.81 -4.44 10.59
CA ALA A 111 -30.19 -4.03 11.93
C ALA A 111 -29.21 -2.97 12.43
N ASP A 112 -29.74 -1.87 12.92
CA ASP A 112 -29.01 -0.74 13.51
C ASP A 112 -29.88 -0.24 14.68
N ALA A 113 -29.54 -0.69 15.88
CA ALA A 113 -30.37 -0.55 17.07
C ALA A 113 -30.38 0.88 17.61
N ASP A 114 -29.32 1.65 17.41
CA ASP A 114 -29.18 3.01 17.92
C ASP A 114 -29.31 4.09 16.83
N GLY A 115 -29.31 3.68 15.56
CA GLY A 115 -29.61 4.50 14.39
C GLY A 115 -28.43 5.37 13.95
N ASP A 116 -27.20 4.96 14.23
CA ASP A 116 -26.00 5.71 13.92
C ASP A 116 -25.44 5.46 12.51
N GLY A 117 -26.00 4.49 11.78
CA GLY A 117 -25.61 4.12 10.43
C GLY A 117 -24.63 2.96 10.34
N ILE A 118 -24.19 2.38 11.46
CA ILE A 118 -23.38 1.17 11.56
C ILE A 118 -24.28 0.00 11.96
N GLY A 119 -24.13 -1.15 11.31
CA GLY A 119 -24.97 -2.30 11.65
C GLY A 119 -24.54 -3.01 12.94
N ASP A 120 -25.51 -3.50 13.70
CA ASP A 120 -25.32 -4.23 14.97
C ASP A 120 -24.27 -5.36 14.86
N VAL A 121 -24.14 -5.97 13.67
CA VAL A 121 -23.25 -7.12 13.40
C VAL A 121 -21.77 -6.73 13.34
N CYS A 122 -21.44 -5.55 12.83
CA CYS A 122 -20.08 -5.03 12.76
C CYS A 122 -19.77 -4.00 13.85
N GLU A 123 -20.76 -3.67 14.68
CA GLU A 123 -20.61 -2.79 15.84
C GLU A 123 -19.90 -3.48 17.03
N GLU A 124 -19.91 -4.82 17.14
CA GLU A 124 -19.43 -5.50 18.36
C GLU A 124 -17.91 -5.81 18.40
N GLY A 125 -17.14 -4.98 19.11
CA GLY A 125 -15.93 -5.41 19.84
C GLY A 125 -16.26 -6.25 21.10
N ALA A 126 -15.27 -6.96 21.68
CA ALA A 126 -15.46 -7.91 22.79
C ALA A 126 -16.07 -7.31 24.09
N ASP A 127 -16.17 -5.99 24.19
CA ASP A 127 -16.73 -5.23 25.31
C ASP A 127 -18.00 -4.42 24.94
N GLY A 128 -18.58 -4.63 23.75
CA GLY A 128 -19.78 -3.95 23.28
C GLY A 128 -19.54 -2.48 22.92
N ARG A 129 -18.36 -2.18 22.40
CA ARG A 129 -17.99 -0.90 21.79
C ARG A 129 -17.61 -1.14 20.33
N PRO A 130 -17.81 -0.15 19.43
CA PRO A 130 -17.30 -0.21 18.07
C PRO A 130 -15.83 -0.59 18.05
N LEU A 131 -15.43 -1.42 17.07
CA LEU A 131 -14.03 -1.76 16.87
C LEU A 131 -13.25 -0.46 16.61
N ASP A 132 -12.16 -0.26 17.35
CA ASP A 132 -11.25 0.89 17.29
C ASP A 132 -9.85 0.30 17.39
N SER A 133 -9.33 -0.07 16.23
CA SER A 133 -8.13 -0.89 16.05
C SER A 133 -6.86 -0.15 16.45
N ASP A 134 -6.88 1.19 16.42
CA ASP A 134 -5.72 2.02 16.75
C ASP A 134 -5.86 2.81 18.07
N GLY A 135 -7.06 2.86 18.64
CA GLY A 135 -7.37 3.41 19.95
C GLY A 135 -7.48 4.94 19.97
N ASP A 136 -7.73 5.58 18.83
CA ASP A 136 -7.84 7.04 18.73
C ASP A 136 -9.23 7.59 19.10
N GLY A 137 -10.21 6.69 19.28
CA GLY A 137 -11.58 7.00 19.65
C GLY A 137 -12.52 7.23 18.47
N ILE A 138 -12.07 6.99 17.24
CA ILE A 138 -12.86 6.91 16.02
C ILE A 138 -13.06 5.41 15.70
N PRO A 139 -14.30 4.91 15.58
CA PRO A 139 -14.54 3.52 15.18
C PRO A 139 -13.94 3.20 13.81
N ASP A 140 -13.41 1.98 13.59
CA ASP A 140 -12.79 1.52 12.34
C ASP A 140 -13.63 1.82 11.09
N VAL A 141 -14.96 1.70 11.22
CA VAL A 141 -15.92 1.95 10.13
C VAL A 141 -16.12 3.44 9.81
N LEU A 142 -15.75 4.33 10.73
CA LEU A 142 -15.80 5.79 10.58
C LEU A 142 -14.40 6.41 10.52
N ASP A 143 -13.35 5.59 10.58
CA ASP A 143 -11.97 6.01 10.62
C ASP A 143 -11.36 5.96 9.21
N PRO A 144 -11.02 7.10 8.61
CA PRO A 144 -10.29 7.15 7.34
C PRO A 144 -8.93 6.46 7.40
N CYS A 145 -8.37 6.21 8.58
CA CYS A 145 -7.12 5.47 8.78
C CYS A 145 -7.22 4.45 9.93
N PRO A 146 -7.94 3.32 9.77
CA PRO A 146 -8.30 2.39 10.86
C PRO A 146 -7.13 1.76 11.65
N LEU A 147 -5.88 1.97 11.22
CA LEU A 147 -4.67 1.41 11.83
C LEU A 147 -3.67 2.50 12.27
N ILE A 148 -4.00 3.78 12.08
CA ILE A 148 -3.09 4.91 12.33
C ILE A 148 -3.83 6.01 13.13
N PRO A 149 -3.50 6.21 14.41
CA PRO A 149 -4.26 7.11 15.28
C PRO A 149 -4.32 8.54 14.78
N ALA A 150 -5.52 9.14 14.83
CA ALA A 150 -5.75 10.52 14.44
C ALA A 150 -4.87 11.52 15.23
N PRO A 151 -4.26 12.50 14.54
CA PRO A 151 -3.56 13.59 15.19
C PRO A 151 -4.57 14.58 15.82
N PRO A 152 -4.11 15.49 16.71
CA PRO A 152 -4.96 16.54 17.25
C PRO A 152 -5.54 17.43 16.15
N GLY A 153 -6.82 17.25 15.85
CA GLY A 153 -7.49 17.88 14.70
C GLY A 153 -8.29 16.91 13.84
N GLY A 154 -8.13 15.61 14.04
CA GLY A 154 -8.75 14.56 13.22
C GLY A 154 -7.94 14.25 11.98
N HIS A 155 -8.40 13.26 11.22
CA HIS A 155 -7.87 12.93 9.91
C HIS A 155 -8.22 14.03 8.90
N VAL A 156 -7.23 14.40 8.08
CA VAL A 156 -7.43 15.25 6.90
C VAL A 156 -7.57 14.30 5.73
N ASP A 157 -8.59 14.53 4.90
CA ASP A 157 -8.82 13.81 3.65
C ASP A 157 -8.86 14.87 2.55
N THR A 158 -7.75 15.01 1.83
CA THR A 158 -7.52 16.10 0.89
C THR A 158 -8.27 15.92 -0.43
N ASP A 159 -8.47 14.69 -0.90
CA ASP A 159 -9.10 14.40 -2.19
C ASP A 159 -10.51 13.78 -2.10
N GLY A 160 -10.93 13.37 -0.90
CA GLY A 160 -12.29 12.93 -0.61
C GLY A 160 -12.58 11.50 -1.02
N ASP A 161 -11.57 10.63 -1.04
CA ASP A 161 -11.69 9.25 -1.52
C ASP A 161 -12.03 8.22 -0.43
N GLY A 162 -12.02 8.65 0.84
CA GLY A 162 -12.34 7.83 2.00
C GLY A 162 -11.12 7.38 2.80
N TRP A 163 -9.90 7.54 2.29
CA TRP A 163 -8.66 7.33 3.03
C TRP A 163 -8.10 8.66 3.52
N GLY A 164 -7.66 8.71 4.77
CA GLY A 164 -7.03 9.93 5.31
C GLY A 164 -5.62 10.12 4.76
N ASP A 165 -5.17 11.38 4.62
CA ASP A 165 -3.84 11.77 4.11
C ASP A 165 -2.65 11.04 4.79
N LEU A 166 -2.85 10.50 6.01
CA LEU A 166 -1.84 9.75 6.77
C LEU A 166 -1.66 8.30 6.33
N CYS A 167 -2.67 7.72 5.71
CA CYS A 167 -2.72 6.32 5.29
C CYS A 167 -3.06 6.16 3.80
N ASP A 168 -3.38 7.25 3.11
CA ASP A 168 -3.57 7.30 1.67
C ASP A 168 -2.22 7.28 0.93
N ASN A 169 -2.03 6.29 0.05
CA ASN A 169 -0.84 6.18 -0.80
C ASN A 169 -0.86 7.13 -2.02
N CYS A 170 -1.93 7.91 -2.18
CA CYS A 170 -2.06 9.01 -3.13
C CYS A 170 -2.85 10.23 -2.57
N PRO A 171 -2.33 10.97 -1.55
CA PRO A 171 -3.05 12.03 -0.79
C PRO A 171 -3.67 13.21 -1.56
N ALA A 172 -3.55 13.26 -2.88
CA ALA A 172 -4.10 14.32 -3.72
C ALA A 172 -4.82 13.77 -4.96
N VAL A 173 -4.95 12.44 -5.09
CA VAL A 173 -5.51 11.75 -6.25
C VAL A 173 -6.37 10.57 -5.78
N ALA A 174 -7.69 10.79 -5.76
CA ALA A 174 -8.65 9.81 -5.25
C ALA A 174 -8.47 8.40 -5.84
N ASN A 175 -8.26 7.43 -4.97
CA ASN A 175 -8.01 6.03 -5.27
C ASN A 175 -8.42 5.11 -4.10
N ALA A 176 -9.73 5.04 -3.83
CA ALA A 176 -10.31 4.25 -2.75
C ALA A 176 -9.86 2.77 -2.68
N ASP A 177 -9.39 2.18 -3.79
CA ASP A 177 -8.87 0.81 -3.84
C ASP A 177 -7.42 0.66 -3.34
N GLN A 178 -6.71 1.79 -3.13
CA GLN A 178 -5.35 1.89 -2.61
C GLN A 178 -4.35 0.93 -3.29
N ARG A 179 -4.60 0.61 -4.56
CA ARG A 179 -3.78 -0.36 -5.29
C ARG A 179 -2.36 0.16 -5.45
N ASP A 180 -1.40 -0.68 -5.09
CA ASP A 180 0.03 -0.45 -5.22
C ASP A 180 0.63 -1.70 -5.90
N GLY A 181 0.82 -1.61 -7.21
CA GLY A 181 1.19 -2.74 -8.06
C GLY A 181 2.65 -3.19 -7.93
N ASP A 182 3.55 -2.28 -7.55
CA ASP A 182 4.99 -2.51 -7.43
C ASP A 182 5.50 -2.51 -5.97
N GLY A 183 4.66 -2.09 -5.02
CA GLY A 183 4.90 -2.17 -3.59
C GLY A 183 5.78 -1.05 -3.04
N ASP A 184 5.89 0.08 -3.74
CA ASP A 184 6.74 1.20 -3.38
C ASP A 184 6.08 2.18 -2.39
N ARG A 185 4.81 1.95 -2.04
CA ARG A 185 3.92 2.77 -1.19
C ARG A 185 3.38 4.02 -1.87
N VAL A 186 3.51 4.16 -3.17
CA VAL A 186 2.84 5.14 -4.01
C VAL A 186 1.73 4.39 -4.77
N GLY A 187 0.49 4.88 -4.69
CA GLY A 187 -0.61 4.18 -5.35
C GLY A 187 -0.56 4.30 -6.88
N ASP A 188 -1.02 3.26 -7.58
CA ASP A 188 -1.10 3.19 -9.05
C ASP A 188 -1.79 4.42 -9.67
N ALA A 189 -2.69 5.08 -8.92
CA ALA A 189 -3.43 6.26 -9.36
C ALA A 189 -2.59 7.54 -9.45
N CYS A 190 -1.53 7.65 -8.64
CA CYS A 190 -0.63 8.79 -8.60
C CYS A 190 0.81 8.45 -9.01
N SER A 191 1.14 7.17 -9.21
CA SER A 191 2.37 6.74 -9.86
C SER A 191 2.42 7.31 -11.28
N GLY A 192 3.31 8.28 -11.50
CA GLY A 192 3.51 8.91 -12.81
C GLY A 192 4.15 7.99 -13.84
N GLY A 193 4.70 6.85 -13.39
CA GLY A 193 5.37 5.82 -14.17
C GLY A 193 4.42 4.77 -14.76
N ALA A 194 4.88 4.08 -15.79
CA ALA A 194 4.18 2.90 -16.29
C ALA A 194 4.16 1.82 -15.19
N PRO A 195 3.11 0.98 -15.04
CA PRO A 195 3.11 -0.08 -14.03
C PRO A 195 4.41 -0.92 -14.06
N GLY A 196 5.15 -0.92 -12.93
CA GLY A 196 6.50 -1.48 -12.82
C GLY A 196 7.58 -0.61 -13.48
N ASP A 197 7.70 0.65 -13.08
CA ASP A 197 8.67 1.68 -13.48
C ASP A 197 9.12 2.42 -12.21
N ALA A 198 9.92 1.72 -11.39
CA ALA A 198 10.16 2.05 -9.98
C ALA A 198 10.96 3.34 -9.74
N ASP A 199 11.56 3.93 -10.78
CA ASP A 199 12.29 5.19 -10.71
C ASP A 199 11.67 6.34 -11.53
N GLU A 200 10.49 6.09 -12.11
CA GLU A 200 9.67 7.03 -12.86
C GLU A 200 10.38 7.72 -14.04
N ASP A 201 11.37 7.06 -14.64
CA ASP A 201 12.13 7.61 -15.76
C ASP A 201 11.42 7.45 -17.12
N GLY A 202 10.35 6.66 -17.14
CA GLY A 202 9.53 6.33 -18.31
C GLY A 202 9.89 4.99 -18.97
N VAL A 203 10.77 4.20 -18.36
CA VAL A 203 11.21 2.88 -18.81
C VAL A 203 10.87 1.84 -17.73
N ALA A 204 9.84 1.03 -17.99
CA ALA A 204 9.48 -0.06 -17.07
C ALA A 204 10.67 -0.96 -16.69
N ASP A 205 10.75 -1.38 -15.41
CA ASP A 205 11.83 -2.13 -14.74
C ASP A 205 12.38 -3.30 -15.57
N ASN A 206 11.50 -4.01 -16.27
CA ASN A 206 11.87 -5.18 -17.08
C ASN A 206 12.62 -4.83 -18.37
N ARG A 207 12.73 -3.54 -18.69
CA ARG A 207 13.41 -2.97 -19.85
C ARG A 207 14.41 -1.88 -19.46
N ASP A 208 14.47 -1.54 -18.17
CA ASP A 208 15.35 -0.54 -17.62
C ASP A 208 16.72 -1.14 -17.26
N ASN A 209 17.80 -0.51 -17.72
CA ASN A 209 19.17 -0.87 -17.36
C ASN A 209 19.66 -0.21 -16.05
N CYS A 210 18.84 0.63 -15.42
CA CYS A 210 19.00 1.14 -14.05
C CYS A 210 17.65 1.21 -13.29
N PRO A 211 16.99 0.07 -12.97
CA PRO A 211 15.60 0.02 -12.46
C PRO A 211 15.23 0.82 -11.20
N MET A 212 16.19 1.47 -10.55
CA MET A 212 15.99 2.23 -9.31
C MET A 212 16.64 3.63 -9.40
N LEU A 213 17.15 4.04 -10.57
CA LEU A 213 17.86 5.30 -10.77
C LEU A 213 17.60 5.86 -12.16
N ALA A 214 16.73 6.87 -12.19
CA ALA A 214 16.19 7.42 -13.41
C ALA A 214 17.26 7.79 -14.46
N ASN A 215 17.22 7.11 -15.60
CA ASN A 215 18.07 7.35 -16.74
C ASN A 215 17.29 7.20 -18.06
N PRO A 216 16.39 8.16 -18.40
CA PRO A 216 15.46 8.03 -19.54
C PRO A 216 16.14 7.85 -20.91
N ASP A 217 17.44 8.11 -21.02
CA ASP A 217 18.24 7.91 -22.24
C ASP A 217 18.80 6.50 -22.39
N GLN A 218 18.76 5.69 -21.32
CA GLN A 218 19.20 4.29 -21.24
C GLN A 218 20.62 4.11 -21.79
N ALA A 219 21.50 5.09 -21.53
CA ALA A 219 22.89 5.01 -21.95
C ALA A 219 23.60 3.80 -21.31
N ASP A 220 24.39 3.07 -22.09
CA ASP A 220 25.17 1.88 -21.70
C ASP A 220 26.42 1.85 -22.60
N GLN A 221 27.50 2.49 -22.13
CA GLN A 221 28.70 2.74 -22.92
C GLN A 221 29.50 1.47 -23.22
N ASP A 222 29.58 0.55 -22.27
CA ASP A 222 30.42 -0.64 -22.38
C ASP A 222 29.66 -1.92 -22.76
N GLY A 223 28.33 -1.87 -22.74
CA GLY A 223 27.43 -2.88 -23.27
C GLY A 223 27.23 -4.08 -22.35
N ASP A 224 27.40 -3.90 -21.04
CA ASP A 224 27.27 -4.97 -20.05
C ASP A 224 25.84 -5.17 -19.52
N ARG A 225 24.92 -4.26 -19.90
CA ARG A 225 23.50 -4.15 -19.51
C ARG A 225 23.23 -3.41 -18.20
N VAL A 226 24.22 -2.77 -17.60
CA VAL A 226 24.04 -1.79 -16.52
C VAL A 226 24.14 -0.41 -17.15
N GLY A 227 23.19 0.48 -16.85
CA GLY A 227 23.18 1.81 -17.45
C GLY A 227 24.26 2.73 -16.89
N ASP A 228 24.79 3.65 -17.70
CA ASP A 228 25.84 4.62 -17.35
C ASP A 228 25.53 5.40 -16.05
N ALA A 229 24.24 5.56 -15.71
CA ALA A 229 23.79 6.27 -14.52
C ALA A 229 24.02 5.47 -13.22
N CYS A 230 23.88 4.15 -13.26
CA CYS A 230 24.02 3.24 -12.12
C CYS A 230 25.24 2.31 -12.23
N ASP A 231 26.08 2.53 -13.24
CA ASP A 231 27.30 1.78 -13.46
C ASP A 231 28.46 2.30 -12.60
N LEU A 232 29.04 1.43 -11.77
CA LEU A 232 30.20 1.70 -10.93
C LEU A 232 31.51 1.76 -11.74
N CYS A 233 31.51 1.21 -12.96
CA CYS A 233 32.61 1.25 -13.90
C CYS A 233 32.13 1.52 -15.34
N PRO A 234 31.64 2.74 -15.69
CA PRO A 234 31.01 3.10 -16.98
C PRO A 234 31.82 2.89 -18.28
N ALA A 235 33.02 2.34 -18.20
CA ALA A 235 33.92 2.09 -19.32
C ALA A 235 34.49 0.67 -19.32
N VAL A 236 34.06 -0.20 -18.39
CA VAL A 236 34.62 -1.54 -18.18
C VAL A 236 33.50 -2.53 -17.92
N ALA A 237 33.07 -3.23 -18.97
CA ALA A 237 31.96 -4.18 -18.88
C ALA A 237 32.08 -5.18 -17.72
N ASP A 238 31.25 -5.01 -16.67
CA ASP A 238 31.31 -5.75 -15.42
C ASP A 238 29.96 -5.93 -14.69
N ALA A 239 28.89 -6.25 -15.40
CA ALA A 239 27.50 -6.56 -14.97
C ALA A 239 27.20 -7.14 -13.56
N ALA A 240 28.19 -7.69 -12.85
CA ALA A 240 28.10 -8.03 -11.44
C ALA A 240 28.19 -6.83 -10.48
N GLN A 241 28.58 -5.63 -10.93
CA GLN A 241 28.68 -4.38 -10.15
C GLN A 241 29.24 -4.60 -8.73
N ARG A 242 30.38 -5.28 -8.62
CA ARG A 242 30.94 -5.60 -7.31
C ARG A 242 31.69 -4.40 -6.78
N ASP A 243 31.31 -3.95 -5.59
CA ASP A 243 32.03 -2.94 -4.83
C ASP A 243 32.59 -3.60 -3.56
N ALA A 244 33.90 -3.79 -3.49
CA ALA A 244 34.52 -4.63 -2.46
C ALA A 244 34.71 -3.89 -1.13
N ASP A 245 34.86 -2.57 -1.19
CA ASP A 245 35.13 -1.69 -0.06
C ASP A 245 34.08 -0.59 0.11
N GLY A 246 33.09 -0.53 -0.78
CA GLY A 246 31.90 0.31 -0.63
C GLY A 246 32.16 1.78 -0.96
N ASP A 247 33.23 2.08 -1.70
CA ASP A 247 33.65 3.44 -2.00
C ASP A 247 32.91 4.06 -3.20
N GLY A 248 32.05 3.27 -3.86
CA GLY A 248 31.27 3.68 -5.03
C GLY A 248 32.02 3.53 -6.36
N ILE A 249 33.22 2.92 -6.36
CA ILE A 249 33.97 2.54 -7.55
C ILE A 249 33.95 1.02 -7.67
N GLY A 250 33.57 0.50 -8.84
CA GLY A 250 33.45 -0.95 -9.02
C GLY A 250 34.82 -1.62 -8.97
N ALA A 251 34.91 -2.81 -8.37
CA ALA A 251 36.13 -3.61 -8.24
C ALA A 251 36.84 -3.92 -9.58
N ALA A 252 36.14 -3.79 -10.71
CA ALA A 252 36.71 -3.93 -12.05
C ALA A 252 37.59 -2.73 -12.49
N CYS A 253 37.33 -1.55 -11.93
CA CYS A 253 38.01 -0.29 -12.24
C CYS A 253 38.60 0.43 -11.02
N ASP A 254 38.33 -0.09 -9.82
CA ASP A 254 38.85 0.39 -8.55
C ASP A 254 40.36 0.06 -8.41
N PRO A 255 41.22 1.09 -8.32
CA PRO A 255 42.65 0.90 -8.14
C PRO A 255 43.05 0.51 -6.71
N ASP A 256 42.17 0.65 -5.71
CA ASP A 256 42.48 0.59 -4.28
C ASP A 256 41.87 -0.63 -3.54
N ALA A 257 40.71 -1.18 -3.91
CA ALA A 257 40.12 -2.50 -3.58
C ALA A 257 40.55 -3.20 -2.26
N ALA A 258 40.68 -2.43 -1.18
CA ALA A 258 41.30 -2.83 0.10
C ALA A 258 40.26 -2.78 1.23
N PRO A 259 40.43 -3.56 2.31
CA PRO A 259 39.38 -3.75 3.32
C PRO A 259 38.87 -2.45 3.97
N LEU A 260 37.53 -2.33 4.04
CA LEU A 260 36.70 -1.30 4.72
C LEU A 260 37.45 -0.43 5.73
N ASP A 261 37.39 0.88 5.54
CA ASP A 261 37.98 1.94 6.37
C ASP A 261 36.88 3.01 6.64
N THR A 262 36.08 2.77 7.68
CA THR A 262 34.81 3.46 7.97
C THR A 262 35.00 4.94 8.27
N ASP A 263 36.14 5.35 8.82
CA ASP A 263 36.42 6.76 9.14
C ASP A 263 37.40 7.43 8.16
N GLY A 264 38.02 6.66 7.26
CA GLY A 264 38.86 7.16 6.18
C GLY A 264 40.21 7.69 6.64
N ASP A 265 40.72 7.21 7.78
CA ASP A 265 42.01 7.65 8.33
C ASP A 265 43.23 6.88 7.79
N GLY A 266 42.98 5.87 6.95
CA GLY A 266 43.97 5.05 6.27
C GLY A 266 44.25 3.70 6.95
N VAL A 267 43.50 3.31 7.98
CA VAL A 267 43.54 1.97 8.57
C VAL A 267 42.19 1.29 8.57
N SER A 268 42.11 0.18 7.81
CA SER A 268 40.93 -0.68 7.75
C SER A 268 40.31 -1.01 9.12
N ASP A 269 38.98 -1.05 9.22
CA ASP A 269 38.16 -1.32 10.42
C ASP A 269 38.63 -2.52 11.25
N SER A 270 39.08 -3.57 10.57
CA SER A 270 39.58 -4.80 11.21
C SER A 270 40.87 -4.59 12.02
N ARG A 271 41.55 -3.47 11.80
CA ARG A 271 42.82 -3.05 12.40
C ARG A 271 42.72 -1.70 13.10
N ASP A 272 41.62 -1.00 12.94
CA ASP A 272 41.32 0.24 13.63
C ASP A 272 40.56 -0.01 14.94
N ARG A 273 40.99 0.69 15.98
CA ARG A 273 40.44 0.64 17.34
C ARG A 273 39.51 1.81 17.66
N CYS A 274 39.38 2.75 16.73
CA CYS A 274 38.40 3.81 16.75
C CYS A 274 37.68 3.88 15.40
N GLN A 275 36.97 2.80 15.03
CA GLN A 275 36.31 2.58 13.72
C GLN A 275 35.41 3.71 13.18
N SER A 276 35.15 4.75 13.95
CA SER A 276 34.31 5.89 13.59
C SER A 276 34.95 7.25 13.89
N VAL A 277 36.22 7.28 14.31
CA VAL A 277 36.90 8.49 14.76
C VAL A 277 38.33 8.53 14.25
N VAL A 278 38.52 9.33 13.20
CA VAL A 278 39.80 9.57 12.52
C VAL A 278 40.92 9.79 13.54
N ASN A 279 41.84 8.82 13.66
CA ASN A 279 42.91 8.83 14.65
C ASN A 279 44.25 8.34 14.06
N PRO A 280 44.92 9.17 13.22
CA PRO A 280 46.06 8.74 12.40
C PRO A 280 47.29 8.21 13.16
N ASP A 281 47.35 8.36 14.49
CA ASP A 281 48.43 7.89 15.35
C ASP A 281 48.16 6.51 16.02
N HIS A 282 46.92 6.00 15.95
CA HIS A 282 46.43 4.73 16.52
C HIS A 282 46.96 4.42 17.93
N ALA A 283 47.08 5.45 18.77
CA ALA A 283 47.62 5.31 20.13
C ALA A 283 46.66 4.51 21.04
N HIS A 284 47.20 3.67 21.93
CA HIS A 284 46.42 2.93 22.93
C HIS A 284 47.24 2.67 24.21
N GLY A 285 47.02 3.45 25.26
CA GLY A 285 47.79 3.41 26.50
C GLY A 285 47.39 2.28 27.46
N ALA A 286 46.12 1.87 27.46
CA ALA A 286 45.51 1.07 28.52
C ALA A 286 45.40 -0.45 28.24
N CYS A 287 45.80 -0.91 27.06
CA CYS A 287 45.79 -2.33 26.65
C CYS A 287 44.40 -3.02 26.69
N ASP A 288 43.32 -2.26 26.60
CA ASP A 288 41.91 -2.70 26.48
C ASP A 288 41.44 -2.89 25.04
N ARG A 289 42.25 -2.45 24.06
CA ARG A 289 41.96 -2.50 22.61
C ARG A 289 40.99 -1.42 22.13
N VAL A 290 40.76 -0.38 22.92
CA VAL A 290 40.13 0.87 22.49
C VAL A 290 41.25 1.87 22.15
N GLY A 291 41.05 2.76 21.18
CA GLY A 291 42.04 3.79 20.85
C GLY A 291 41.92 5.00 21.76
N ASP A 292 43.04 5.63 22.13
CA ASP A 292 43.09 6.71 23.15
C ASP A 292 42.17 7.90 22.84
N VAL A 293 41.87 8.14 21.56
CA VAL A 293 41.01 9.23 21.09
C VAL A 293 39.52 8.95 21.35
N CYS A 294 39.11 7.69 21.24
CA CYS A 294 37.73 7.23 21.45
C CYS A 294 37.54 6.51 22.79
N ASP A 295 38.58 6.52 23.65
CA ASP A 295 38.55 5.89 24.97
C ASP A 295 38.11 6.92 26.03
N ASN A 296 37.02 6.63 26.74
CA ASN A 296 36.53 7.45 27.86
C ASN A 296 37.36 7.25 29.15
N CYS A 297 38.36 6.36 29.15
CA CYS A 297 39.42 6.24 30.15
C CYS A 297 40.80 5.86 29.56
N PRO A 298 41.46 6.74 28.78
CA PRO A 298 42.69 6.40 28.01
C PRO A 298 43.88 5.87 28.83
N ALA A 299 43.89 6.15 30.13
CA ALA A 299 44.94 5.75 31.06
C ALA A 299 44.58 4.52 31.92
N ARG A 300 43.37 3.96 31.79
CA ARG A 300 42.88 2.85 32.60
C ARG A 300 42.08 1.86 31.77
N TRP A 301 42.44 0.59 31.89
CA TRP A 301 41.76 -0.50 31.21
C TRP A 301 40.24 -0.45 31.43
N ASN A 302 39.47 -0.28 30.36
CA ASN A 302 38.00 -0.17 30.36
C ASN A 302 37.39 -0.64 29.01
N ALA A 303 37.66 -1.88 28.60
CA ALA A 303 37.25 -2.39 27.28
C ALA A 303 35.73 -2.29 26.96
N SER A 304 34.86 -2.11 27.95
CA SER A 304 33.41 -1.93 27.75
C SER A 304 32.97 -0.48 27.58
N GLN A 305 33.85 0.50 27.83
CA GLN A 305 33.56 1.95 27.75
C GLN A 305 32.30 2.36 28.53
N ALA A 306 32.03 1.68 29.67
CA ALA A 306 30.85 1.96 30.49
C ALA A 306 30.91 3.39 31.06
N ASP A 307 29.81 4.12 30.93
CA ASP A 307 29.60 5.50 31.38
C ASP A 307 28.13 5.61 31.79
N ALA A 308 27.86 5.38 33.07
CA ALA A 308 26.50 5.28 33.59
C ALA A 308 25.82 6.65 33.75
N ASP A 309 26.59 7.73 33.93
CA ASP A 309 26.14 9.11 34.15
C ASP A 309 26.38 10.06 32.94
N PRO A 310 26.27 9.51 31.71
CA PRO A 310 26.84 9.99 30.43
C PRO A 310 27.59 11.32 30.44
N ASP A 311 28.66 11.42 31.24
CA ASP A 311 29.45 12.65 31.39
C ASP A 311 30.70 12.69 30.47
N GLY A 312 30.94 11.58 29.76
CA GLY A 312 32.08 11.39 28.86
C GLY A 312 33.33 10.82 29.55
N THR A 313 33.30 10.60 30.86
CA THR A 313 34.34 9.93 31.65
C THR A 313 33.86 8.54 32.04
N GLY A 314 34.57 7.49 31.61
CA GLY A 314 34.13 6.14 31.92
C GLY A 314 34.17 5.80 33.42
N ASP A 315 33.28 4.90 33.85
CA ASP A 315 33.14 4.43 35.24
C ASP A 315 34.47 3.95 35.83
N ALA A 316 35.37 3.40 34.99
CA ALA A 316 36.67 2.87 35.40
C ALA A 316 37.69 3.94 35.83
N CYS A 317 37.47 5.19 35.45
CA CYS A 317 38.33 6.32 35.77
C CYS A 317 37.58 7.53 36.36
N SER A 318 36.25 7.45 36.49
CA SER A 318 35.48 8.46 37.21
C SER A 318 35.91 8.53 38.68
N ALA A 319 36.14 9.76 39.15
CA ALA A 319 36.44 10.05 40.54
C ALA A 319 35.17 10.35 41.35
N VAL A 320 34.06 10.56 40.66
CA VAL A 320 32.74 10.80 41.23
C VAL A 320 32.06 9.43 41.36
N PRO A 321 31.56 9.04 42.54
CA PRO A 321 30.73 7.87 42.65
C PRO A 321 29.51 8.03 41.75
N VAL A 322 29.21 7.03 40.90
CA VAL A 322 28.02 7.00 40.06
C VAL A 322 26.78 7.26 40.92
N ASP A 323 25.96 8.19 40.47
CA ASP A 323 24.68 8.63 41.04
C ASP A 323 23.72 8.75 39.85
N ARG A 324 23.19 7.60 39.41
CA ARG A 324 22.47 7.46 38.14
C ARG A 324 21.19 8.28 38.09
N ASP A 325 20.57 8.55 39.23
CA ASP A 325 19.30 9.28 39.32
C ASP A 325 19.44 10.72 39.84
N GLY A 326 20.65 11.11 40.27
CA GLY A 326 21.01 12.47 40.64
C GLY A 326 20.44 12.92 41.98
N ASP A 327 20.07 11.99 42.87
CA ASP A 327 19.49 12.30 44.18
C ASP A 327 20.55 12.68 45.24
N GLY A 328 21.83 12.53 44.91
CA GLY A 328 22.98 12.84 45.75
C GLY A 328 23.50 11.66 46.57
N VAL A 329 22.97 10.45 46.37
CA VAL A 329 23.39 9.20 46.99
C VAL A 329 24.10 8.33 45.94
N PRO A 330 25.35 7.91 46.18
CA PRO A 330 26.03 7.01 45.25
C PRO A 330 25.27 5.68 45.06
N ASP A 331 25.17 5.17 43.84
CA ASP A 331 24.53 3.90 43.46
C ASP A 331 24.85 2.71 44.38
N ARG A 332 26.08 2.64 44.89
CA ARG A 332 26.53 1.55 45.77
C ARG A 332 25.96 1.62 47.19
N ASP A 333 25.53 2.80 47.58
CA ASP A 333 24.99 3.18 48.88
C ASP A 333 23.48 3.51 48.75
N ASP A 334 22.91 3.33 47.56
CA ASP A 334 21.53 3.62 47.17
C ASP A 334 20.69 2.33 47.07
N GLY A 335 19.53 2.32 47.74
CA GLY A 335 18.55 1.23 47.68
C GLY A 335 17.76 1.15 46.37
N CYS A 336 17.69 2.25 45.63
CA CYS A 336 16.97 2.43 44.36
C CYS A 336 17.83 3.15 43.30
N PRO A 337 18.93 2.56 42.80
CA PRO A 337 19.93 3.20 41.93
C PRO A 337 19.49 3.70 40.54
N ASP A 338 18.19 3.69 40.26
CA ASP A 338 17.57 4.09 38.99
C ASP A 338 16.35 5.02 39.23
N ALA A 339 16.09 5.47 40.47
CA ALA A 339 14.89 6.22 40.83
C ALA A 339 15.11 7.13 42.07
N PRO A 340 15.01 8.47 41.94
CA PRO A 340 15.45 9.40 43.00
C PRO A 340 14.73 9.18 44.34
N ASP A 341 15.48 8.89 45.40
CA ASP A 341 14.97 8.76 46.77
C ASP A 341 15.91 9.45 47.79
N PRO A 342 15.71 10.75 48.05
CA PRO A 342 16.58 11.53 48.93
C PRO A 342 16.51 11.12 50.41
N ASP A 343 15.61 10.20 50.81
CA ASP A 343 15.36 9.84 52.22
C ASP A 343 15.89 8.44 52.64
N GLN A 344 16.38 7.59 51.71
CA GLN A 344 17.11 6.31 51.89
C GLN A 344 16.80 5.50 53.18
N ALA A 345 15.53 5.40 53.58
CA ALA A 345 15.11 4.73 54.82
C ALA A 345 14.75 3.25 54.62
#